data_AF-A0A1B9JXS1-F1
#
_entry.id   AF-A0A1B9JXS1-F1
#
_cell.length_a   1.000
_cell.length_b   1.000
_cell.length_c   1.000
_cell.angle_alpha   90.00
_cell.angle_beta   90.00
_cell.angle_gamma   90.00
#
_symmetry.space_group_name_H-M   'P 1'
#
loop_
_entity.id
_entity.type
_entity.pdbx_description
1 polymer ?
#
loop_
_entity_poly.entity_id
_entity_poly.type
_entity_poly.pdbx_seq_one_letter_code
_entity_poly.pdbx_strand_id
1 'polypeptide(L)'
;MDFETISEQLIRCGVVETIRSANITAMYAIQWAHGQTFDFNKSQVQIHRARLRKIGIDIAQRCNLAKFSPISVREIRQVTVSDCPIPDWYKMPQIFKLAS
;
A
#
# COMPACT_ATOMS: atom_id res chain seq x y z
N MET A 1 -4.38 7.22 -5.37
CA MET A 1 -3.25 6.43 -4.83
C MET A 1 -3.87 5.46 -3.87
N ASP A 2 -3.94 4.19 -4.25
CA ASP A 2 -4.64 3.18 -3.46
C ASP A 2 -3.62 2.46 -2.60
N PHE A 3 -3.81 2.57 -1.29
CA PHE A 3 -2.98 1.96 -0.26
C PHE A 3 -3.54 0.60 0.11
N GLU A 4 -2.67 -0.39 0.20
CA GLU A 4 -3.04 -1.72 0.64
C GLU A 4 -2.24 -2.13 1.86
N THR A 5 -2.93 -2.72 2.83
CA THR A 5 -2.32 -3.31 4.02
C THR A 5 -1.68 -4.68 3.71
N ILE A 6 -0.76 -5.13 4.57
CA ILE A 6 -0.13 -6.45 4.44
C ILE A 6 -1.17 -7.58 4.40
N SER A 7 -2.26 -7.47 5.19
CA SER A 7 -3.31 -8.50 5.22
C SER A 7 -4.09 -8.57 3.91
N GLU A 8 -4.47 -7.42 3.34
CA GLU A 8 -5.12 -7.35 2.02
C GLU A 8 -4.20 -7.90 0.93
N GLN A 9 -2.91 -7.53 0.97
CA GLN A 9 -1.91 -8.04 0.02
C GLN A 9 -1.79 -9.57 0.08
N LEU A 10 -1.80 -10.15 1.28
CA LEU A 10 -1.74 -11.61 1.48
C LEU A 10 -2.95 -12.34 0.89
N ILE A 11 -4.16 -11.79 1.06
CA ILE A 11 -5.39 -12.35 0.48
C ILE A 11 -5.36 -12.23 -1.04
N ARG A 12 -5.03 -11.04 -1.56
CA ARG A 12 -5.01 -10.79 -3.01
C ARG A 12 -3.98 -11.65 -3.73
N CYS A 13 -2.79 -11.85 -3.15
CA CYS A 13 -1.76 -12.72 -3.72
C CYS A 13 -2.09 -14.22 -3.55
N GLY A 14 -3.23 -14.59 -2.95
CA GLY A 14 -3.61 -15.99 -2.74
C GLY A 14 -2.67 -16.73 -1.79
N VAL A 15 -1.94 -16.01 -0.91
CA VAL A 15 -1.01 -16.62 0.04
C VAL A 15 -1.76 -17.31 1.18
N VAL A 16 -2.92 -16.75 1.55
CA VAL A 16 -3.84 -17.25 2.56
C VAL A 16 -5.27 -17.05 2.08
N GLU A 17 -6.18 -17.93 2.50
CA GLU A 17 -7.58 -17.93 2.05
C GLU A 17 -8.51 -17.11 2.96
N THR A 18 -8.16 -16.97 4.24
CA THR A 18 -9.02 -16.36 5.24
C THR A 18 -8.44 -15.06 5.79
N ILE A 19 -9.31 -14.07 6.01
CA ILE A 19 -8.95 -12.77 6.60
C ILE A 19 -8.27 -12.97 7.96
N ARG A 20 -8.75 -13.91 8.77
CA ARG A 20 -8.14 -14.25 10.05
C ARG A 20 -6.67 -14.66 9.89
N SER A 21 -6.37 -15.54 8.95
CA SER A 21 -5.00 -16.01 8.71
C SER A 21 -4.11 -14.88 8.18
N ALA A 22 -4.67 -14.01 7.32
CA ALA A 22 -4.00 -12.81 6.82
C ALA A 22 -3.64 -11.85 7.96
N ASN A 23 -4.59 -11.54 8.84
CA ASN A 23 -4.39 -10.63 9.97
C ASN A 23 -3.36 -11.17 10.97
N ILE A 24 -3.40 -12.47 11.28
CA ILE A 24 -2.38 -13.09 12.15
C ILE A 24 -1.00 -12.97 11.50
N THR A 25 -0.88 -13.29 10.21
CA THR A 25 0.41 -13.21 9.49
C THR A 25 0.92 -11.77 9.39
N ALA A 26 0.03 -10.80 9.16
CA ALA A 26 0.36 -9.38 9.17
C ALA A 26 0.85 -8.92 10.55
N MET A 27 0.27 -9.44 11.64
CA MET A 27 0.70 -9.12 13.00
C MET A 27 2.15 -9.51 13.26
N TYR A 28 2.61 -10.67 12.74
CA TYR A 28 4.03 -11.05 12.82
C TYR A 28 4.95 -10.04 12.12
N ALA A 29 4.53 -9.52 10.96
CA ALA A 29 5.29 -8.49 10.26
C ALA A 29 5.33 -7.16 11.02
N ILE A 30 4.21 -6.77 11.64
CA ILE A 30 4.12 -5.55 12.47
C ILE A 30 5.03 -5.69 13.70
N GLN A 31 4.93 -6.79 14.43
CA GLN A 31 5.79 -7.09 15.59
C GLN A 31 7.28 -7.08 15.21
N TRP A 32 7.63 -7.70 14.07
CA TRP A 32 8.99 -7.65 13.52
C TRP A 32 9.44 -6.21 13.23
N ALA A 33 8.56 -5.38 12.65
CA ALA A 33 8.87 -3.98 12.37
C ALA A 33 9.11 -3.17 13.65
N HIS A 34 8.40 -3.49 14.74
CA HIS A 34 8.63 -2.91 16.07
C HIS A 34 9.86 -3.50 16.80
N GLY A 35 10.63 -4.39 16.16
CA GLY A 35 11.87 -4.93 16.69
C GLY A 35 11.71 -6.19 17.55
N GLN A 36 10.54 -6.83 17.53
CA GLN A 36 10.33 -8.08 18.26
C GLN A 36 11.17 -9.21 17.67
N THR A 37 11.79 -10.01 18.55
CA THR A 37 12.54 -11.21 18.17
C THR A 37 11.63 -12.42 18.20
N PHE A 38 11.84 -13.34 17.24
CA PHE A 38 11.08 -14.58 17.16
C PHE A 38 12.01 -15.77 17.29
N ASP A 39 11.49 -16.83 17.90
CA ASP A 39 12.13 -18.14 17.90
C ASP A 39 11.79 -18.88 16.59
N PHE A 40 12.76 -18.95 15.68
CA PHE A 40 12.60 -19.59 14.38
C PHE A 40 12.50 -21.12 14.45
N ASN A 41 12.73 -21.74 15.61
CA ASN A 41 12.49 -23.17 15.79
C ASN A 41 10.99 -23.49 15.94
N LYS A 42 10.15 -22.48 16.25
CA LYS A 42 8.70 -22.67 16.36
C LYS A 42 8.08 -22.81 14.96
N SER A 43 7.32 -23.89 14.76
CA SER A 43 6.62 -24.19 13.51
C SER A 43 5.72 -23.03 13.03
N GLN A 44 4.99 -22.37 13.94
CA GLN A 44 4.14 -21.23 13.59
C GLN A 44 4.94 -20.07 12.99
N VAL A 45 6.09 -19.74 13.58
CA VAL A 45 6.97 -18.68 13.09
C VAL A 45 7.48 -19.03 11.68
N GLN A 46 7.86 -20.28 11.45
CA GLN A 46 8.29 -20.75 10.13
C GLN A 46 7.18 -20.64 9.07
N ILE A 47 5.94 -21.01 9.42
CA ILE A 47 4.78 -20.90 8.53
C ILE A 47 4.50 -19.44 8.17
N HIS A 48 4.44 -18.54 9.16
CA HIS A 48 4.16 -17.13 8.91
C HIS A 48 5.31 -16.46 8.14
N ARG A 49 6.57 -16.80 8.44
CA ARG A 49 7.73 -16.36 7.66
C ARG A 49 7.64 -16.80 6.20
N ALA A 50 7.28 -18.06 5.93
CA ALA A 50 7.14 -18.57 4.57
C ALA A 50 6.06 -17.82 3.78
N ARG A 51 4.94 -17.47 4.44
CA ARG A 51 3.87 -16.64 3.84
C ARG A 51 4.34 -15.22 3.56
N LEU A 52 4.99 -14.57 4.52
CA LEU A 52 5.52 -13.21 4.38
C LEU A 52 6.58 -13.10 3.27
N ARG A 53 7.39 -14.15 3.08
CA ARG A 53 8.37 -14.19 1.99
C ARG A 53 7.74 -14.13 0.60
N LYS A 54 6.53 -14.68 0.43
CA LYS A 54 5.80 -14.60 -0.86
C LYS A 54 5.42 -13.17 -1.24
N ILE A 55 5.36 -12.26 -0.28
CA ILE A 55 5.09 -10.83 -0.50
C ILE A 55 6.34 -9.96 -0.29
N GLY A 56 7.53 -10.57 -0.20
CA GLY A 56 8.81 -9.86 -0.12
C GLY A 56 9.26 -9.46 1.30
N ILE A 57 8.62 -9.97 2.35
CA ILE A 57 8.96 -9.67 3.75
C ILE A 57 9.67 -10.88 4.38
N ASP A 58 10.90 -10.72 4.87
CA ASP A 58 11.61 -11.76 5.64
C ASP A 58 11.90 -11.32 7.07
N ILE A 59 11.09 -11.82 8.00
CA ILE A 59 11.17 -11.50 9.43
C ILE A 59 12.42 -12.06 10.15
N ALA A 60 13.26 -12.84 9.47
CA ALA A 60 14.55 -13.29 10.01
C ALA A 60 15.70 -12.31 9.75
N GLN A 61 15.53 -11.38 8.82
CA GLN A 61 16.49 -10.31 8.60
C GLN A 61 16.21 -9.18 9.59
N ARG A 62 17.23 -8.35 9.87
CA ARG A 62 17.00 -7.13 10.66
C ARG A 62 16.09 -6.19 9.88
N CYS A 63 15.07 -5.66 10.56
CA CYS A 63 14.17 -4.69 9.95
C CYS A 63 14.94 -3.41 9.61
N ASN A 64 15.03 -3.11 8.31
CA ASN A 64 15.50 -1.81 7.85
C ASN A 64 14.29 -0.88 7.76
N LEU A 65 14.00 -0.17 8.84
CA LEU A 65 12.87 0.77 8.95
C LEU A 65 12.91 1.87 7.89
N ALA A 66 14.07 2.22 7.34
CA ALA A 66 14.17 3.20 6.26
C ALA A 66 13.67 2.67 4.91
N LYS A 67 13.59 1.34 4.73
CA LYS A 67 13.16 0.68 3.49
C LYS A 67 11.83 -0.06 3.63
N PHE A 68 11.41 -0.36 4.87
CA PHE A 68 10.20 -1.11 5.13
C PHE A 68 9.00 -0.15 5.24
N SER A 69 8.13 -0.17 4.22
CA SER A 69 6.79 0.42 4.30
C SER A 69 5.79 -0.70 4.61
N PRO A 70 4.98 -0.61 5.69
CA PRO A 70 3.90 -1.55 5.96
C PRO A 70 2.76 -1.46 4.93
N ILE A 71 2.83 -0.47 4.04
CA ILE A 71 1.77 -0.12 3.09
C ILE A 71 2.33 -0.29 1.69
N SER A 72 1.67 -1.11 0.87
CA SER A 72 2.03 -1.30 -0.53
C SER A 72 1.26 -0.30 -1.40
N VAL A 73 1.97 0.39 -2.31
CA VAL A 73 1.36 1.30 -3.29
C VAL A 73 0.93 0.47 -4.49
N ARG A 74 -0.39 0.33 -4.68
CA ARG A 74 -0.96 -0.57 -5.70
C ARG A 74 -1.11 0.10 -7.07
N GLU A 75 -1.59 1.34 -7.08
CA GLU A 75 -1.88 2.06 -8.32
C GLU A 75 -1.44 3.52 -8.19
N ILE A 76 -0.51 3.91 -9.06
CA ILE A 76 -0.19 5.31 -9.33
C ILE A 76 -1.00 5.68 -10.56
N ARG A 77 -2.17 6.27 -10.35
CA ARG A 77 -2.99 6.79 -11.45
C ARG A 77 -2.27 8.01 -12.04
N GLN A 78 -1.80 7.90 -13.28
CA GLN A 78 -1.13 9.00 -13.97
C GLN A 78 -2.16 10.10 -14.23
N VAL A 79 -1.98 11.25 -13.59
CA VAL A 79 -2.80 12.44 -13.86
C VAL A 79 -2.28 13.07 -15.15
N THR A 80 -3.02 12.90 -16.24
CA THR A 80 -2.73 13.59 -17.50
C THR A 80 -3.37 14.98 -17.42
N VAL A 81 -2.54 16.02 -17.38
CA VAL A 81 -3.03 17.39 -17.49
C VAL A 81 -3.33 17.65 -18.96
N SER A 82 -4.58 18.01 -19.27
CA SER A 82 -5.00 18.42 -20.60
C SER A 82 -5.50 19.85 -20.56
N ASP A 83 -5.18 20.63 -21.60
CA ASP A 83 -5.77 21.95 -21.79
C ASP A 83 -7.28 21.83 -21.93
N CYS A 84 -8.03 22.66 -21.21
CA CYS A 84 -9.48 22.71 -21.25
C CYS A 84 -9.90 23.83 -22.20
N PRO A 85 -10.30 23.54 -23.46
CA PRO A 85 -10.80 24.57 -24.35
C PRO A 85 -12.09 25.15 -23.79
N ILE A 86 -12.26 26.46 -23.96
CA ILE A 86 -13.47 27.17 -23.55
C ILE A 86 -14.67 26.54 -24.32
N PRO A 87 -15.69 26.02 -23.62
CA PRO A 87 -16.87 25.46 -24.30
C PRO A 87 -17.65 26.52 -25.06
N ASP A 88 -18.31 26.15 -26.17
CA ASP A 88 -19.06 27.09 -27.02
C ASP A 88 -20.20 27.83 -26.29
N TRP A 89 -20.73 27.24 -25.21
CA TRP A 89 -21.78 27.85 -24.39
C TRP A 89 -21.24 28.90 -23.41
N TYR A 90 -19.93 28.90 -23.12
CA TYR A 90 -19.33 29.84 -22.19
C TYR A 90 -19.13 31.20 -22.85
N LYS A 91 -19.82 32.22 -22.33
CA LYS A 91 -19.63 33.62 -22.74
C LYS A 91 -18.83 34.34 -21.66
N MET A 92 -17.61 34.75 -21.99
CA MET A 92 -16.77 35.52 -21.07
C MET A 92 -17.44 36.86 -20.72
N PRO A 93 -17.63 37.18 -19.43
CA PRO A 93 -18.24 38.44 -19.03
C PRO A 93 -17.34 39.62 -19.43
N GLN A 94 -17.90 40.58 -20.16
CA GLN A 94 -17.21 41.81 -20.55
C GLN A 94 -17.38 42.87 -19.46
N ILE A 95 -16.55 42.79 -18.42
CA ILE A 95 -16.65 43.69 -17.24
C ILE A 95 -16.00 45.06 -17.51
N PHE A 96 -15.23 45.21 -18.61
CA PHE A 96 -14.48 46.43 -18.94
C PHE A 96 -15.02 47.21 -20.15
N LYS A 97 -16.34 47.26 -20.32
CA LYS A 97 -16.95 48.24 -21.23
C LYS A 97 -17.51 49.39 -20.41
N LEU A 98 -16.68 50.41 -20.16
CA LEU A 98 -17.04 51.81 -19.84
C LEU A 98 -15.76 52.60 -19.54
N ALA A 99 -15.01 52.93 -20.59
CA ALA A 99 -14.04 54.03 -20.60
C ALA A 99 -13.99 54.57 -22.03
N SER A 100 -15.06 55.27 -22.40
CA SER A 100 -15.18 56.10 -23.60
C SER A 100 -15.82 57.41 -23.19
#